data_AF-A0A8H6HPZ1-F1
#
_entry.id   AF-A0A8H6HPZ1-F1
#
_cell.length_a   1.000
_cell.length_b   1.000
_cell.length_c   1.000
_cell.angle_alpha   90.00
_cell.angle_beta   90.00
_cell.angle_gamma   90.00
#
_symmetry.space_group_name_H-M   'P 1'
#
loop_
_entity.id
_entity.type
_entity.pdbx_description
1 polymer ?
#
loop_
_entity_poly.entity_id
_entity_poly.type
_entity_poly.pdbx_seq_one_letter_code
_entity_poly.pdbx_strand_id
1 'polypeptide(L)'
;MQHDNEDLDPQGTHEGSIEVIKGIRSRVKKLEAFIEQTGTPSSDTEALQKSNESCLTMQTNWCSLCEMSWRMCTMSAISWWPKVGMLEAQVKSTRGGGPGQNVHGRSKSDQQTLQNTILDLKDDLQFEANQRAMLSAEAKQSAEEIGRLNAVIKKSEAERKELATTIRNLKEEGSVWTIIDYLASYNRLPRYGGRRPDEGSLLPVSNATQSYSELRKYLGKVCVDCPQMNSNIICLQTPECFTWASTACQVGFAFGPQHQYIGGLTGWVKHSEFTDVYGTEVQLFLRKGDCIYYAGAYLVRDIRKENPQGSVLAHAQSAKVLTQLTVVNPRSPPSDEATDAHRRALNSMTERLYTEGLLKVECAVLQCVGFNHKIHDTVVQKYNSASYRRLFDRMGNPGSRSPPPKMRRLY
;
A
#
# COMPACT_ATOMS: atom_id res chain seq x y z
N MET A 1 -85.48 -12.08 13.06
CA MET A 1 -84.64 -10.88 12.95
C MET A 1 -83.35 -11.16 13.71
N GLN A 2 -82.37 -11.69 12.99
CA GLN A 2 -80.99 -11.89 13.43
C GLN A 2 -80.17 -10.80 12.73
N HIS A 3 -79.26 -10.15 13.46
CA HIS A 3 -78.26 -9.27 12.88
C HIS A 3 -76.90 -9.98 12.97
N ASP A 4 -76.38 -10.32 11.79
CA ASP A 4 -75.01 -10.76 11.56
C ASP A 4 -74.06 -9.57 11.75
N ASN A 5 -72.96 -9.79 12.47
CA ASN A 5 -71.81 -8.89 12.50
C ASN A 5 -70.70 -9.54 11.65
N GLU A 6 -70.31 -8.86 10.59
CA GLU A 6 -69.18 -9.23 9.73
C GLU A 6 -67.84 -8.93 10.43
N ASP A 7 -66.97 -9.94 10.44
CA ASP A 7 -65.56 -9.84 10.81
C ASP A 7 -64.77 -9.08 9.72
N LEU A 8 -64.03 -8.04 10.11
CA LEU A 8 -63.05 -7.36 9.26
C LEU A 8 -61.67 -7.97 9.48
N ASP A 9 -61.17 -8.68 8.47
CA ASP A 9 -59.86 -9.35 8.43
C ASP A 9 -58.75 -8.37 7.95
N PRO A 10 -57.67 -8.11 8.71
CA PRO A 10 -56.58 -7.26 8.28
C PRO A 10 -55.41 -8.10 7.74
N GLN A 11 -55.59 -8.79 6.60
CA GLN A 11 -54.50 -9.42 5.86
C GLN A 11 -54.10 -8.55 4.67
N GLY A 12 -53.12 -7.65 4.86
CA GLY A 12 -52.70 -6.75 3.78
C GLY A 12 -51.26 -6.25 3.78
N THR A 13 -50.39 -6.70 4.69
CA THR A 13 -49.00 -6.19 4.78
C THR A 13 -47.92 -7.27 4.98
N HIS A 14 -48.30 -8.55 5.05
CA HIS A 14 -47.36 -9.64 5.31
C HIS A 14 -46.59 -10.14 4.07
N GLU A 15 -47.09 -9.93 2.84
CA GLU A 15 -46.47 -10.52 1.65
C GLU A 15 -45.21 -9.78 1.16
N GLY A 16 -45.15 -8.46 1.27
CA GLY A 16 -44.03 -7.66 0.76
C GLY A 16 -42.70 -7.94 1.48
N SER A 17 -42.73 -8.12 2.79
CA SER A 17 -41.51 -8.44 3.58
C SER A 17 -41.02 -9.86 3.34
N ILE A 18 -41.91 -10.81 3.05
CA ILE A 18 -41.56 -12.19 2.72
C ILE A 18 -40.91 -12.26 1.34
N GLU A 19 -41.36 -11.47 0.36
CA GLU A 19 -40.74 -11.40 -0.96
C GLU A 19 -39.33 -10.80 -0.92
N VAL A 20 -39.10 -9.75 -0.11
CA VAL A 20 -37.77 -9.16 0.06
C VAL A 20 -36.79 -10.17 0.67
N ILE A 21 -37.21 -10.92 1.69
CA ILE A 21 -36.39 -11.98 2.32
C ILE A 21 -36.11 -13.12 1.34
N LYS A 22 -37.09 -13.53 0.53
CA LYS A 22 -36.89 -14.53 -0.54
C LYS A 22 -35.90 -14.04 -1.60
N GLY A 23 -35.95 -12.76 -1.98
CA GLY A 23 -35.03 -12.13 -2.92
C GLY A 23 -33.58 -12.09 -2.42
N ILE A 24 -33.38 -11.76 -1.14
CA ILE A 24 -32.05 -11.75 -0.51
C ILE A 24 -31.48 -13.18 -0.44
N ARG A 25 -32.27 -14.16 0.02
CA ARG A 25 -31.83 -15.58 0.06
C ARG A 25 -31.47 -16.13 -1.32
N SER A 26 -32.20 -15.74 -2.36
CA SER A 26 -31.90 -16.13 -3.75
C SER A 26 -30.57 -15.55 -4.23
N ARG A 27 -30.27 -14.30 -3.90
CA ARG A 27 -29.00 -13.64 -4.25
C ARG A 27 -27.80 -14.24 -3.52
N VAL A 28 -27.96 -14.59 -2.23
CA VAL A 28 -26.93 -15.27 -1.44
C VAL A 28 -26.59 -16.63 -2.05
N LYS A 29 -27.59 -17.46 -2.37
CA LYS A 29 -27.37 -18.76 -3.03
C LYS A 29 -26.67 -18.66 -4.38
N LYS A 30 -26.94 -17.61 -5.16
CA LYS A 30 -26.25 -17.36 -6.44
C LYS A 30 -24.78 -16.96 -6.22
N LEU A 31 -24.49 -16.24 -5.14
CA LEU A 31 -23.13 -15.85 -4.79
C LEU A 31 -22.32 -17.06 -4.28
N GLU A 32 -22.93 -17.90 -3.45
CA GLU A 32 -22.33 -19.15 -2.95
C GLU A 32 -21.97 -20.08 -4.12
N ALA A 33 -22.90 -20.30 -5.05
CA ALA A 33 -22.65 -21.11 -6.25
C ALA A 33 -21.56 -20.54 -7.17
N PHE A 34 -21.43 -19.20 -7.23
CA PHE A 34 -20.37 -18.54 -8.00
C PHE A 34 -18.99 -18.72 -7.35
N ILE A 35 -18.91 -18.62 -6.02
CA ILE A 35 -17.68 -18.87 -5.26
C ILE A 35 -17.24 -20.33 -5.42
N GLU A 36 -18.18 -21.27 -5.33
CA GLU A 36 -17.92 -22.71 -5.48
C GLU A 36 -17.42 -23.08 -6.89
N GLN A 37 -17.87 -22.37 -7.93
CA GLN A 37 -17.41 -22.56 -9.31
C GLN A 37 -16.02 -22.00 -9.61
N THR A 38 -15.47 -21.10 -8.78
CA THR A 38 -14.22 -20.38 -9.10
C THR A 38 -12.92 -21.01 -8.59
N GLY A 39 -12.97 -22.07 -7.77
CA GLY A 39 -11.83 -22.96 -7.51
C GLY A 39 -10.59 -22.36 -6.79
N THR A 40 -10.32 -22.90 -5.59
CA THR A 40 -9.14 -22.77 -4.70
C THR A 40 -8.84 -21.39 -4.07
N PRO A 41 -8.72 -21.32 -2.72
CA PRO A 41 -8.57 -20.06 -2.01
C PRO A 41 -7.12 -19.60 -1.98
N SER A 42 -6.84 -18.41 -2.51
CA SER A 42 -5.67 -17.63 -2.15
C SER A 42 -5.89 -16.93 -0.80
N SER A 43 -4.83 -16.46 -0.14
CA SER A 43 -4.94 -15.67 1.10
C SER A 43 -5.82 -14.41 0.94
N ASP A 44 -5.99 -13.93 -0.30
CA ASP A 44 -6.85 -12.78 -0.61
C ASP A 44 -8.34 -13.17 -0.56
N THR A 45 -8.69 -14.42 -0.86
CA THR A 45 -10.05 -14.96 -0.65
C THR A 45 -10.41 -15.07 0.83
N GLU A 46 -9.46 -15.41 1.72
CA GLU A 46 -9.70 -15.39 3.17
C GLU A 46 -9.92 -13.98 3.70
N ALA A 47 -9.18 -12.99 3.19
CA ALA A 47 -9.40 -11.59 3.55
C ALA A 47 -10.75 -11.06 3.02
N LEU A 48 -11.14 -11.47 1.80
CA LEU A 48 -12.47 -11.21 1.24
C LEU A 48 -13.58 -11.89 2.03
N GLN A 49 -13.36 -13.13 2.48
CA GLN A 49 -14.31 -13.88 3.27
C GLN A 49 -14.51 -13.23 4.64
N LYS A 50 -13.43 -12.82 5.32
CA LYS A 50 -13.50 -12.06 6.58
C LYS A 50 -14.16 -10.68 6.42
N SER A 51 -13.91 -9.99 5.31
CA SER A 51 -14.56 -8.70 5.00
C SER A 51 -16.05 -8.88 4.73
N ASN A 52 -16.45 -9.93 4.00
CA ASN A 52 -17.84 -10.24 3.73
C ASN A 52 -18.57 -10.72 4.99
N GLU A 53 -17.93 -11.54 5.82
CA GLU A 53 -18.42 -11.96 7.14
C GLU A 53 -18.64 -10.74 8.05
N SER A 54 -17.71 -9.77 8.06
CA SER A 54 -17.88 -8.52 8.82
C SER A 54 -19.06 -7.68 8.33
N CYS A 55 -19.26 -7.58 7.01
CA CYS A 55 -20.40 -6.88 6.41
C CYS A 55 -21.74 -7.58 6.71
N LEU A 56 -21.78 -8.91 6.60
CA LEU A 56 -22.93 -9.74 6.99
C LEU A 56 -23.25 -9.62 8.48
N THR A 57 -22.22 -9.53 9.34
CA THR A 57 -22.37 -9.34 10.79
C THR A 57 -22.95 -7.96 11.10
N MET A 58 -22.51 -6.89 10.43
CA MET A 58 -23.12 -5.56 10.57
C MET A 58 -24.57 -5.55 10.09
N GLN A 59 -24.88 -6.25 9.00
CA GLN A 59 -26.23 -6.31 8.45
C GLN A 59 -27.19 -7.11 9.34
N THR A 60 -26.73 -8.21 9.95
CA THR A 60 -27.51 -8.97 10.94
C THR A 60 -27.72 -8.19 12.22
N ASN A 61 -26.71 -7.49 12.73
CA ASN A 61 -26.86 -6.59 13.88
C ASN A 61 -27.89 -5.48 13.62
N TRP A 62 -27.95 -4.95 12.39
CA TRP A 62 -28.94 -3.95 12.01
C TRP A 62 -30.36 -4.51 11.98
N CYS A 63 -30.57 -5.70 11.41
CA CYS A 63 -31.86 -6.40 11.48
C CYS A 63 -32.29 -6.65 12.93
N SER A 64 -31.36 -7.05 13.81
CA SER A 64 -31.64 -7.25 15.24
C SER A 64 -32.00 -5.94 15.96
N LEU A 65 -31.37 -4.82 15.62
CA LEU A 65 -31.71 -3.50 16.16
C LEU A 65 -33.10 -3.03 15.70
N CYS A 66 -33.43 -3.22 14.42
CA CYS A 66 -34.78 -2.93 13.92
C CYS A 66 -35.85 -3.81 14.59
N GLU A 67 -35.56 -5.10 14.79
CA GLU A 67 -36.46 -6.02 15.48
C GLU A 67 -36.62 -5.65 16.96
N MET A 68 -35.54 -5.28 17.65
CA MET A 68 -35.61 -4.77 19.03
C MET A 68 -36.42 -3.48 19.13
N SER A 69 -36.21 -2.52 18.22
CA SER A 69 -36.99 -1.27 18.20
C SER A 69 -38.48 -1.55 17.96
N TRP A 70 -38.81 -2.50 17.08
CA TRP A 70 -40.19 -2.90 16.84
C TRP A 70 -40.83 -3.60 18.05
N ARG A 71 -40.08 -4.51 18.71
CA ARG A 71 -40.49 -5.17 19.96
C ARG A 71 -40.71 -4.18 21.10
N MET A 72 -39.86 -3.17 21.23
CA MET A 72 -40.02 -2.10 22.22
C MET A 72 -41.29 -1.28 21.95
N CYS A 73 -41.56 -0.89 20.70
CA CYS A 73 -42.79 -0.18 20.33
C CYS A 73 -44.06 -1.02 20.61
N THR A 74 -44.02 -2.32 20.31
CA THR A 74 -45.16 -3.23 20.59
C THR A 74 -45.34 -3.47 22.09
N MET A 75 -44.26 -3.63 22.85
CA MET A 75 -44.34 -3.76 24.31
C MET A 75 -44.89 -2.50 24.99
N SER A 76 -44.47 -1.30 24.56
CA SER A 76 -45.08 -0.06 25.03
C SER A 76 -46.58 -0.03 24.71
N ALA A 77 -46.98 -0.33 23.48
CA ALA A 77 -48.40 -0.38 23.11
C ALA A 77 -49.21 -1.37 23.98
N ILE A 78 -48.66 -2.57 24.25
CA ILE A 78 -49.29 -3.59 25.09
C ILE A 78 -49.41 -3.13 26.56
N SER A 79 -48.44 -2.40 27.09
CA SER A 79 -48.48 -1.89 28.47
C SER A 79 -49.48 -0.75 28.68
N TRP A 80 -49.78 0.00 27.61
CA TRP A 80 -50.66 1.16 27.63
C TRP A 80 -52.15 0.79 27.58
N TRP A 81 -52.51 -0.25 26.83
CA TRP A 81 -53.91 -0.67 26.64
C TRP A 81 -54.66 -0.99 27.94
N PRO A 82 -54.11 -1.73 28.91
CA PRO A 82 -54.76 -1.99 30.19
C PRO A 82 -54.98 -0.73 31.04
N LYS A 83 -54.04 0.22 31.00
CA LYS A 83 -54.14 1.50 31.74
C LYS A 83 -55.24 2.39 31.17
N VAL A 84 -55.37 2.45 29.84
CA VAL A 84 -56.47 3.16 29.16
C VAL A 84 -57.81 2.49 29.46
N GLY A 85 -57.89 1.16 29.42
CA GLY A 85 -59.10 0.42 29.78
C GLY A 85 -59.54 0.63 31.24
N MET A 86 -58.60 0.71 32.18
CA MET A 86 -58.90 1.05 33.59
C MET A 86 -59.46 2.46 33.74
N LEU A 87 -58.87 3.45 33.05
CA LEU A 87 -59.36 4.84 33.07
C LEU A 87 -60.77 4.94 32.47
N GLU A 88 -61.03 4.28 31.34
CA GLU A 88 -62.36 4.24 30.73
C GLU A 88 -63.40 3.59 31.66
N ALA A 89 -63.02 2.52 32.37
CA ALA A 89 -63.89 1.86 33.35
C ALA A 89 -64.20 2.76 34.56
N GLN A 90 -63.20 3.50 35.08
CA GLN A 90 -63.40 4.46 36.17
C GLN A 90 -64.27 5.66 35.76
N VAL A 91 -64.12 6.16 34.53
CA VAL A 91 -64.96 7.24 33.97
C VAL A 91 -66.41 6.77 33.75
N LYS A 92 -66.60 5.53 33.30
CA LYS A 92 -67.94 4.93 33.14
C LYS A 92 -68.62 4.69 34.49
N SER A 93 -67.90 4.25 35.53
CA SER A 93 -68.48 4.02 36.86
C SER A 93 -68.90 5.32 37.55
N THR A 94 -68.16 6.41 37.33
CA THR A 94 -68.51 7.74 37.85
C THR A 94 -69.69 8.40 37.13
N ARG A 95 -69.95 8.06 35.86
CA ARG A 95 -71.14 8.53 35.11
C ARG A 95 -72.42 7.73 35.39
N GLY A 96 -72.31 6.50 35.91
CA GLY A 96 -73.46 5.60 36.13
C GLY A 96 -74.24 5.80 37.44
N GLY A 97 -73.87 6.76 38.29
CA GLY A 97 -74.57 7.05 39.54
C GLY A 97 -75.91 7.75 39.30
N GLY A 98 -77.02 7.04 39.51
CA GLY A 98 -78.36 7.60 39.41
C GLY A 98 -78.63 8.76 40.37
N PRO A 99 -79.53 9.70 40.02
CA PRO A 99 -79.85 10.87 40.83
C PRO A 99 -80.61 10.44 42.08
N GLY A 100 -80.00 10.44 43.26
CA GLY A 100 -80.78 10.24 44.49
C GLY A 100 -80.09 9.94 45.81
N GLN A 101 -78.78 9.73 45.91
CA GLN A 101 -78.14 9.49 47.21
C GLN A 101 -77.00 10.47 47.50
N ASN A 102 -77.00 10.99 48.72
CA ASN A 102 -75.99 11.90 49.28
C ASN A 102 -74.60 11.25 49.27
N VAL A 103 -73.82 11.48 48.19
CA VAL A 103 -72.40 11.08 48.05
C VAL A 103 -71.50 12.33 48.15
N HIS A 104 -71.74 13.20 49.13
CA HIS A 104 -70.94 14.42 49.30
C HIS A 104 -69.54 14.20 49.95
N GLY A 105 -69.24 12.98 50.41
CA GLY A 105 -67.97 12.67 51.10
C GLY A 105 -66.92 11.88 50.29
N ARG A 106 -67.33 11.01 49.35
CA ARG A 106 -66.40 10.16 48.56
C ARG A 106 -65.82 10.85 47.32
N SER A 107 -66.48 11.90 46.84
CA SER A 107 -66.11 12.60 45.60
C SER A 107 -64.72 13.28 45.62
N LYS A 108 -64.26 13.82 46.76
CA LYS A 108 -62.97 14.53 46.81
C LYS A 108 -61.75 13.60 46.80
N SER A 109 -61.84 12.46 47.49
CA SER A 109 -60.76 11.46 47.55
C SER A 109 -60.54 10.81 46.18
N ASP A 110 -61.62 10.46 45.49
CA ASP A 110 -61.55 9.84 44.16
C ASP A 110 -61.05 10.85 43.12
N GLN A 111 -61.46 12.13 43.23
CA GLN A 111 -60.98 13.20 42.36
C GLN A 111 -59.48 13.48 42.56
N GLN A 112 -58.98 13.44 43.80
CA GLN A 112 -57.56 13.62 44.08
C GLN A 112 -56.72 12.42 43.62
N THR A 113 -57.25 11.20 43.77
CA THR A 113 -56.61 9.99 43.23
C THR A 113 -56.50 10.05 41.70
N LEU A 114 -57.57 10.46 41.02
CA LEU A 114 -57.58 10.64 39.56
C LEU A 114 -56.59 11.72 39.11
N GLN A 115 -56.49 12.84 39.84
CA GLN A 115 -55.52 13.90 39.56
C GLN A 115 -54.08 13.40 39.68
N ASN A 116 -53.77 12.60 40.71
CA ASN A 116 -52.45 12.00 40.87
C ASN A 116 -52.14 11.02 39.73
N THR A 117 -53.09 10.17 39.34
CA THR A 117 -52.91 9.25 38.20
C THR A 117 -52.68 10.00 36.89
N ILE A 118 -53.38 11.11 36.66
CA ILE A 118 -53.15 11.95 35.47
C ILE A 118 -51.76 12.58 35.48
N LEU A 119 -51.28 13.00 36.66
CA LEU A 119 -49.94 13.56 36.83
C LEU A 119 -48.86 12.50 36.51
N ASP A 120 -48.98 11.31 37.10
CA ASP A 120 -48.05 10.19 36.87
C ASP A 120 -48.01 9.78 35.39
N LEU A 121 -49.17 9.71 34.73
CA LEU A 121 -49.24 9.40 33.30
C LEU A 121 -48.62 10.49 32.41
N LYS A 122 -48.68 11.75 32.85
CA LYS A 122 -48.05 12.86 32.14
C LYS A 122 -46.53 12.79 32.26
N ASP A 123 -46.01 12.41 33.43
CA ASP A 123 -44.58 12.21 33.66
C ASP A 123 -44.07 11.00 32.86
N ASP A 124 -44.82 9.88 32.84
CA ASP A 124 -44.54 8.71 32.00
C ASP A 124 -44.48 9.07 30.50
N LEU A 125 -45.45 9.86 30.00
CA LEU A 125 -45.48 10.33 28.62
C LEU A 125 -44.27 11.21 28.29
N GLN A 126 -43.90 12.11 29.20
CA GLN A 126 -42.76 12.99 29.02
C GLN A 126 -41.45 12.18 29.00
N PHE A 127 -41.33 11.16 29.86
CA PHE A 127 -40.19 10.26 29.87
C PHE A 127 -40.07 9.48 28.55
N GLU A 128 -41.16 8.87 28.06
CA GLU A 128 -41.16 8.17 26.76
C GLU A 128 -40.83 9.12 25.60
N ALA A 129 -41.35 10.35 25.61
CA ALA A 129 -41.06 11.35 24.59
C ALA A 129 -39.56 11.71 24.56
N ASN A 130 -38.95 11.88 25.73
CA ASN A 130 -37.51 12.13 25.86
C ASN A 130 -36.68 10.92 25.38
N GLN A 131 -37.10 9.69 25.72
CA GLN A 131 -36.42 8.47 25.27
C GLN A 131 -36.49 8.31 23.75
N ARG A 132 -37.65 8.58 23.13
CA ARG A 132 -37.81 8.58 21.66
C ARG A 132 -36.93 9.64 20.99
N ALA A 133 -36.84 10.83 21.58
CA ALA A 133 -35.97 11.90 21.06
C ALA A 133 -34.49 11.50 21.11
N MET A 134 -34.04 10.88 22.19
CA MET A 134 -32.67 10.37 22.34
C MET A 134 -32.36 9.27 21.30
N LEU A 135 -33.22 8.26 21.18
CA LEU A 135 -33.06 7.19 20.19
C LEU A 135 -33.09 7.72 18.75
N SER A 136 -33.92 8.73 18.47
CA SER A 136 -33.96 9.38 17.15
C SER A 136 -32.66 10.13 16.84
N ALA A 137 -32.06 10.80 17.83
CA ALA A 137 -30.78 11.47 17.68
C ALA A 137 -29.62 10.47 17.43
N GLU A 138 -29.58 9.37 18.18
CA GLU A 138 -28.60 8.31 18.00
C GLU A 138 -28.73 7.60 16.64
N ALA A 139 -29.96 7.34 16.20
CA ALA A 139 -30.23 6.80 14.88
C ALA A 139 -29.76 7.74 13.76
N LYS A 140 -29.93 9.06 13.94
CA LYS A 140 -29.45 10.07 13.00
C LYS A 140 -27.92 10.10 12.93
N GLN A 141 -27.24 10.09 14.08
CA GLN A 141 -25.78 10.06 14.15
C GLN A 141 -25.21 8.78 13.51
N SER A 142 -25.84 7.64 13.76
CA SER A 142 -25.45 6.35 13.16
C SER A 142 -25.64 6.37 11.64
N ALA A 143 -26.73 6.95 11.13
CA ALA A 143 -26.95 7.10 9.69
C ALA A 143 -25.91 8.00 9.02
N GLU A 144 -25.48 9.08 9.68
CA GLU A 144 -24.42 9.97 9.21
C GLU A 144 -23.07 9.24 9.14
N GLU A 145 -22.70 8.48 10.18
CA GLU A 145 -21.45 7.71 10.19
C GLU A 145 -21.44 6.59 9.14
N ILE A 146 -22.57 5.89 8.93
CA ILE A 146 -22.73 4.93 7.84
C ILE A 146 -22.53 5.61 6.48
N GLY A 147 -23.08 6.82 6.29
CA GLY A 147 -22.87 7.62 5.10
C GLY A 147 -21.38 7.94 4.87
N ARG A 148 -20.67 8.33 5.92
CA ARG A 148 -19.22 8.61 5.89
C ARG A 148 -18.41 7.37 5.51
N LEU A 149 -18.67 6.23 6.15
CA LEU A 149 -17.97 4.97 5.89
C LEU A 149 -18.23 4.47 4.46
N ASN A 150 -19.46 4.55 3.97
CA ASN A 150 -19.80 4.19 2.59
C ASN A 150 -19.06 5.06 1.56
N ALA A 151 -18.89 6.35 1.85
CA ALA A 151 -18.10 7.23 0.98
C ALA A 151 -16.62 6.84 0.93
N VAL A 152 -16.02 6.45 2.07
CA VAL A 152 -14.64 5.95 2.14
C VAL A 152 -14.47 4.65 1.37
N ILE A 153 -15.41 3.70 1.53
CA ILE A 153 -15.40 2.42 0.80
C ILE A 153 -15.47 2.67 -0.70
N LYS A 154 -16.42 3.51 -1.15
CA LYS A 154 -16.58 3.84 -2.58
C LYS A 154 -15.32 4.49 -3.16
N LYS A 155 -14.66 5.35 -2.39
CA LYS A 155 -13.38 5.96 -2.79
C LYS A 155 -12.27 4.90 -2.95
N SER A 156 -12.12 4.01 -1.95
CA SER A 156 -11.14 2.92 -1.98
C SER A 156 -11.38 1.93 -3.13
N GLU A 157 -12.64 1.61 -3.44
CA GLU A 157 -12.99 0.79 -4.60
C GLU A 157 -12.64 1.44 -5.94
N ALA A 158 -12.84 2.76 -6.06
CA ALA A 158 -12.44 3.51 -7.24
C ALA A 158 -10.90 3.48 -7.42
N GLU A 159 -10.15 3.76 -6.36
CA GLU A 159 -8.68 3.70 -6.34
C GLU A 159 -8.17 2.29 -6.70
N ARG A 160 -8.82 1.23 -6.19
CA ARG A 160 -8.49 -0.17 -6.53
C ARG A 160 -8.77 -0.48 -8.01
N LYS A 161 -9.89 -0.01 -8.56
CA LYS A 161 -10.22 -0.20 -9.99
C LYS A 161 -9.24 0.53 -10.90
N GLU A 162 -8.82 1.73 -10.51
CA GLU A 162 -7.79 2.50 -11.20
C GLU A 162 -6.46 1.72 -11.18
N LEU A 163 -6.00 1.30 -10.00
CA LEU A 163 -4.78 0.50 -9.85
C LEU A 163 -4.84 -0.81 -10.65
N ALA A 164 -5.96 -1.53 -10.63
CA ALA A 164 -6.14 -2.75 -11.41
C ALA A 164 -6.05 -2.49 -12.93
N THR A 165 -6.58 -1.36 -13.40
CA THR A 165 -6.44 -0.92 -14.78
C THR A 165 -4.99 -0.61 -15.11
N THR A 166 -4.27 0.10 -14.23
CA THR A 166 -2.83 0.35 -14.38
C THR A 166 -2.04 -0.95 -14.46
N ILE A 167 -2.29 -1.93 -13.58
CA ILE A 167 -1.62 -3.24 -13.61
C ILE A 167 -1.92 -3.99 -14.91
N ARG A 168 -3.16 -3.95 -15.40
CA ARG A 168 -3.52 -4.58 -16.69
C ARG A 168 -2.75 -3.95 -17.84
N ASN A 169 -2.73 -2.62 -17.92
CA ASN A 169 -2.00 -1.91 -18.97
C ASN A 169 -0.50 -2.25 -18.91
N LEU A 170 0.09 -2.33 -17.71
CA LEU A 170 1.48 -2.76 -17.52
C LEU A 170 1.74 -4.22 -17.95
N LYS A 171 0.72 -5.09 -17.99
CA LYS A 171 0.82 -6.48 -18.47
C LYS A 171 0.65 -6.62 -19.98
N GLU A 172 -0.21 -5.80 -20.60
CA GLU A 172 -0.61 -5.95 -22.01
C GLU A 172 0.37 -5.29 -23.01
N GLU A 173 1.29 -4.44 -22.53
CA GLU A 173 2.27 -3.79 -23.40
C GLU A 173 3.43 -4.74 -23.81
N GLY A 174 3.26 -5.46 -24.91
CA GLY A 174 4.33 -6.01 -25.76
C GLY A 174 5.12 -7.24 -25.25
N SER A 175 5.92 -7.86 -26.13
CA SER A 175 6.83 -8.93 -25.72
C SER A 175 7.99 -8.35 -24.90
N VAL A 176 7.96 -8.61 -23.60
CA VAL A 176 9.00 -8.18 -22.67
C VAL A 176 10.29 -8.93 -22.98
N TRP A 177 11.39 -8.22 -23.21
CA TRP A 177 12.67 -8.88 -23.43
C TRP A 177 13.14 -9.55 -22.14
N THR A 178 13.66 -10.76 -22.27
CA THR A 178 14.39 -11.46 -21.23
C THR A 178 15.88 -11.14 -21.33
N ILE A 179 16.66 -11.54 -20.32
CA ILE A 179 18.12 -11.47 -20.40
C ILE A 179 18.68 -12.25 -21.61
N ILE A 180 18.00 -13.32 -22.03
CA ILE A 180 18.38 -14.14 -23.18
C ILE A 180 18.26 -13.33 -24.48
N ASP A 181 17.24 -12.49 -24.60
CA ASP A 181 17.02 -11.65 -25.78
C ASP A 181 18.09 -10.55 -25.90
N TYR A 182 18.49 -9.95 -24.77
CA TYR A 182 19.63 -9.02 -24.75
C TYR A 182 20.93 -9.72 -25.12
N LEU A 183 21.17 -10.91 -24.58
CA LEU A 183 22.35 -11.71 -24.91
C LEU A 183 22.40 -12.04 -26.42
N ALA A 184 21.29 -12.49 -26.99
CA ALA A 184 21.20 -12.82 -28.41
C ALA A 184 21.48 -11.61 -29.30
N SER A 185 20.93 -10.45 -28.92
CA SER A 185 21.04 -9.21 -29.69
C SER A 185 22.43 -8.56 -29.58
N TYR A 186 23.05 -8.60 -28.40
CA TYR A 186 24.23 -7.78 -28.09
C TYR A 186 25.54 -8.55 -27.89
N ASN A 187 25.53 -9.88 -27.83
CA ASN A 187 26.77 -10.67 -27.77
C ASN A 187 27.64 -10.51 -29.03
N ARG A 188 27.06 -10.07 -30.15
CA ARG A 188 27.73 -9.89 -31.44
C ARG A 188 28.19 -8.46 -31.71
N LEU A 189 28.09 -7.56 -30.74
CA LEU A 189 28.56 -6.19 -30.91
C LEU A 189 30.05 -6.15 -31.26
N PRO A 190 30.48 -5.24 -32.15
CA PRO A 190 31.88 -5.10 -32.53
C PRO A 190 32.73 -4.74 -31.30
N ARG A 191 33.97 -5.22 -31.24
CA ARG A 191 34.88 -4.86 -30.14
C ARG A 191 35.52 -3.50 -30.45
N TYR A 192 35.51 -2.57 -29.49
CA TYR A 192 36.16 -1.26 -29.63
C TYR A 192 37.69 -1.29 -29.53
N GLY A 193 38.33 -2.42 -29.86
CA GLY A 193 39.78 -2.62 -29.74
C GLY A 193 40.29 -2.79 -28.30
N GLY A 194 39.64 -2.19 -27.31
CA GLY A 194 39.93 -2.39 -25.89
C GLY A 194 39.50 -3.76 -25.36
N ARG A 195 40.29 -4.30 -24.42
CA ARG A 195 39.96 -5.52 -23.69
C ARG A 195 39.50 -5.15 -22.28
N ARG A 196 38.36 -5.70 -21.86
CA ARG A 196 37.86 -5.67 -20.49
C ARG A 196 38.97 -6.19 -19.58
N PRO A 197 39.33 -5.46 -18.52
CA PRO A 197 40.25 -5.98 -17.53
C PRO A 197 39.68 -7.28 -16.94
N ASP A 198 40.56 -8.23 -16.64
CA ASP A 198 40.12 -9.45 -15.97
C ASP A 198 39.62 -9.09 -14.57
N GLU A 199 38.47 -9.61 -14.16
CA GLU A 199 37.86 -9.24 -12.88
C GLU A 199 38.76 -9.62 -11.69
N GLY A 200 39.49 -10.74 -11.81
CA GLY A 200 40.47 -11.17 -10.83
C GLY A 200 41.72 -10.28 -10.75
N SER A 201 41.95 -9.43 -11.75
CA SER A 201 43.10 -8.52 -11.82
C SER A 201 42.79 -7.10 -11.31
N LEU A 202 41.52 -6.80 -11.04
CA LEU A 202 41.12 -5.46 -10.61
C LEU A 202 41.57 -5.18 -9.17
N LEU A 203 42.28 -4.08 -8.99
CA LEU A 203 42.66 -3.59 -7.67
C LEU A 203 41.54 -2.72 -7.08
N PRO A 204 41.32 -2.78 -5.74
CA PRO A 204 40.36 -1.91 -5.09
C PRO A 204 40.83 -0.46 -5.18
N VAL A 205 39.92 0.43 -5.56
CA VAL A 205 40.17 1.87 -5.71
C VAL A 205 39.52 2.70 -4.61
N SER A 206 38.63 2.11 -3.81
CA SER A 206 38.01 2.74 -2.64
C SER A 206 37.37 1.69 -1.75
N ASN A 207 37.13 2.05 -0.48
CA ASN A 207 36.20 1.28 0.37
C ASN A 207 34.77 1.61 0.01
N ALA A 208 33.86 0.64 0.18
CA ALA A 208 32.42 0.81 0.01
C ALA A 208 31.79 1.74 1.05
N THR A 209 32.46 1.94 2.19
CA THR A 209 32.04 2.91 3.22
C THR A 209 32.21 4.36 2.77
N GLN A 210 33.07 4.63 1.78
CA GLN A 210 33.09 5.95 1.14
C GLN A 210 31.91 6.07 0.20
N SER A 211 31.13 7.14 0.38
CA SER A 211 29.99 7.42 -0.49
C SER A 211 30.47 7.60 -1.93
N TYR A 212 29.71 7.06 -2.89
CA TYR A 212 29.90 7.35 -4.31
C TYR A 212 30.04 8.86 -4.60
N SER A 213 29.34 9.70 -3.83
CA SER A 213 29.45 11.15 -3.93
C SER A 213 30.87 11.67 -3.63
N GLU A 214 31.63 11.03 -2.75
CA GLU A 214 33.03 11.39 -2.43
C GLU A 214 33.98 11.00 -3.55
N LEU A 215 33.78 9.81 -4.14
CA LEU A 215 34.56 9.35 -5.30
C LEU A 215 34.33 10.30 -6.48
N ARG A 216 33.07 10.63 -6.76
CA ARG A 216 32.70 11.59 -7.82
C ARG A 216 33.29 12.97 -7.58
N LYS A 217 33.15 13.52 -6.36
CA LYS A 217 33.76 14.81 -5.97
C LYS A 217 35.28 14.80 -6.12
N TYR A 218 35.94 13.68 -5.82
CA TYR A 218 37.39 13.56 -5.96
C TYR A 218 37.83 13.52 -7.41
N LEU A 219 37.20 12.66 -8.22
CA LEU A 219 37.49 12.58 -9.65
C LEU A 219 37.31 13.95 -10.33
N GLY A 220 36.31 14.71 -9.91
CA GLY A 220 36.10 16.07 -10.39
C GLY A 220 37.15 17.09 -10.02
N LYS A 221 37.88 16.88 -8.92
CA LYS A 221 38.99 17.75 -8.52
C LYS A 221 40.29 17.39 -9.21
N VAL A 222 40.50 16.10 -9.53
CA VAL A 222 41.80 15.63 -10.04
C VAL A 222 41.83 15.57 -11.56
N CYS A 223 40.69 15.35 -12.22
CA CYS A 223 40.59 15.39 -13.67
C CYS A 223 40.19 16.79 -14.17
N VAL A 224 40.91 17.84 -13.76
CA VAL A 224 40.65 19.23 -14.18
C VAL A 224 40.76 19.37 -15.71
N ASP A 225 41.66 18.61 -16.33
CA ASP A 225 41.86 18.60 -17.79
C ASP A 225 40.78 17.82 -18.56
N CYS A 226 39.85 17.16 -17.87
CA CYS A 226 38.74 16.43 -18.49
C CYS A 226 37.41 16.76 -17.79
N PRO A 227 36.85 17.97 -17.98
CA PRO A 227 35.59 18.40 -17.35
C PRO A 227 34.41 17.45 -17.58
N GLN A 228 34.41 16.75 -18.72
CA GLN A 228 33.40 15.75 -19.12
C GLN A 228 33.39 14.51 -18.21
N MET A 229 34.45 14.25 -17.43
CA MET A 229 34.49 13.10 -16.51
C MET A 229 33.62 13.28 -15.26
N ASN A 230 33.20 14.50 -14.91
CA ASN A 230 32.31 14.70 -13.76
C ASN A 230 30.88 14.23 -13.97
N SER A 231 30.41 14.29 -15.21
CA SER A 231 29.09 13.84 -15.64
C SER A 231 29.07 12.36 -16.01
N ASN A 232 30.21 11.81 -16.46
CA ASN A 232 30.25 10.52 -17.12
C ASN A 232 30.85 9.42 -16.23
N ILE A 233 30.37 9.31 -14.99
CA ILE A 233 30.75 8.22 -14.08
C ILE A 233 29.48 7.43 -13.76
N ILE A 234 29.57 6.11 -13.87
CA ILE A 234 28.56 5.19 -13.35
C ILE A 234 29.22 4.37 -12.25
N CYS A 235 28.65 4.39 -11.06
CA CYS A 235 29.02 3.46 -9.99
C CYS A 235 27.86 2.51 -9.74
N LEU A 236 28.02 1.27 -10.18
CA LEU A 236 27.07 0.21 -9.89
C LEU A 236 27.34 -0.27 -8.45
N GLN A 237 26.57 0.29 -7.53
CA GLN A 237 26.66 -0.03 -6.10
C GLN A 237 26.10 -1.40 -5.76
N THR A 238 25.33 -1.98 -6.67
CA THR A 238 24.52 -3.16 -6.43
C THR A 238 24.87 -4.20 -7.50
N PRO A 239 25.79 -5.13 -7.20
CA PRO A 239 26.20 -6.15 -8.16
C PRO A 239 25.02 -7.00 -8.64
N GLU A 240 23.94 -7.09 -7.86
CA GLU A 240 22.71 -7.79 -8.21
C GLU A 240 21.95 -7.13 -9.37
N CYS A 241 22.19 -5.84 -9.64
CA CYS A 241 21.59 -5.10 -10.75
C CYS A 241 22.53 -5.02 -11.97
N PHE A 242 23.53 -5.90 -12.04
CA PHE A 242 24.50 -5.93 -13.12
C PHE A 242 24.84 -7.35 -13.51
N THR A 243 24.96 -7.62 -14.81
CA THR A 243 25.43 -8.93 -15.29
C THR A 243 26.30 -8.78 -16.53
N TRP A 244 27.31 -9.64 -16.64
CA TRP A 244 28.14 -9.72 -17.83
C TRP A 244 27.46 -10.59 -18.89
N ALA A 245 27.56 -10.16 -20.15
CA ALA A 245 26.97 -10.91 -21.24
C ALA A 245 27.66 -12.28 -21.45
N SER A 246 28.99 -12.30 -21.36
CA SER A 246 29.80 -13.51 -21.19
C SER A 246 31.20 -13.15 -20.74
N THR A 247 32.04 -14.15 -20.42
CA THR A 247 33.46 -13.96 -20.14
C THR A 247 34.27 -13.58 -21.39
N ALA A 248 33.81 -13.96 -22.58
CA ALA A 248 34.44 -13.65 -23.86
C ALA A 248 33.96 -12.32 -24.47
N CYS A 249 32.84 -11.80 -23.98
CA CYS A 249 32.22 -10.58 -24.47
C CYS A 249 32.69 -9.35 -23.69
N GLN A 250 32.74 -8.24 -24.43
CA GLN A 250 33.11 -6.92 -23.94
C GLN A 250 31.87 -6.13 -23.49
N VAL A 251 30.80 -6.83 -23.11
CA VAL A 251 29.47 -6.25 -22.91
C VAL A 251 28.94 -6.65 -21.53
N GLY A 252 28.44 -5.67 -20.79
CA GLY A 252 27.68 -5.86 -19.56
C GLY A 252 26.28 -5.23 -19.69
N PHE A 253 25.37 -5.67 -18.83
CA PHE A 253 24.01 -5.16 -18.73
C PHE A 253 23.81 -4.62 -17.32
N ALA A 254 23.44 -3.35 -17.21
CA ALA A 254 23.05 -2.72 -15.96
C ALA A 254 21.53 -2.52 -15.95
N PHE A 255 20.89 -2.83 -14.82
CA PHE A 255 19.44 -2.78 -14.67
C PHE A 255 19.05 -1.69 -13.68
N GLY A 256 17.98 -0.97 -14.02
CA GLY A 256 17.41 0.09 -13.20
C GLY A 256 15.88 0.01 -13.16
N PRO A 257 15.23 0.75 -12.25
CA PRO A 257 13.78 0.84 -12.22
C PRO A 257 13.25 1.66 -13.39
N GLN A 258 12.31 1.10 -14.16
CA GLN A 258 11.65 1.82 -15.26
C GLN A 258 10.54 2.77 -14.78
N HIS A 259 10.05 2.55 -13.56
CA HIS A 259 9.07 3.38 -12.91
C HIS A 259 9.55 3.69 -11.50
N GLN A 260 9.23 4.87 -11.00
CA GLN A 260 9.56 5.31 -9.66
C GLN A 260 8.28 5.76 -8.96
N TYR A 261 8.12 5.40 -7.70
CA TYR A 261 7.04 5.88 -6.87
C TYR A 261 7.50 7.13 -6.12
N ILE A 262 6.83 8.26 -6.38
CA ILE A 262 7.09 9.55 -5.73
C ILE A 262 5.95 9.83 -4.76
N GLY A 263 6.23 9.66 -3.47
CA GLY A 263 5.26 9.93 -2.41
C GLY A 263 4.81 11.40 -2.41
N GLY A 264 3.54 11.65 -2.06
CA GLY A 264 3.00 12.98 -1.78
C GLY A 264 2.67 13.88 -2.97
N LEU A 265 3.13 13.59 -4.19
CA LEU A 265 2.90 14.44 -5.37
C LEU A 265 2.02 13.77 -6.45
N THR A 266 2.46 12.64 -6.99
CA THR A 266 1.90 12.10 -8.25
C THR A 266 1.79 10.58 -8.33
N GLY A 267 2.29 9.83 -7.34
CA GLY A 267 2.28 8.36 -7.39
C GLY A 267 3.37 7.80 -8.30
N TRP A 268 3.04 6.76 -9.08
CA TRP A 268 3.96 6.08 -9.99
C TRP A 268 4.25 6.93 -11.25
N VAL A 269 5.52 7.16 -11.56
CA VAL A 269 5.96 7.89 -12.76
C VAL A 269 6.98 7.08 -13.55
N LYS A 270 7.03 7.29 -14.88
CA LYS A 270 8.10 6.73 -15.71
C LYS A 270 9.43 7.34 -15.30
N HIS A 271 10.45 6.51 -15.13
CA HIS A 271 11.78 6.90 -14.69
C HIS A 271 12.85 6.17 -15.51
N SER A 272 14.08 6.67 -15.44
CA SER A 272 15.26 5.97 -15.93
C SER A 272 16.50 6.57 -15.29
N GLU A 273 17.28 5.71 -14.63
CA GLU A 273 18.54 6.05 -13.99
C GLU A 273 19.66 6.34 -15.00
N PHE A 274 19.49 5.86 -16.24
CA PHE A 274 20.52 5.96 -17.28
C PHE A 274 20.27 7.09 -18.29
N THR A 275 19.20 7.87 -18.13
CA THR A 275 18.79 8.92 -19.10
C THR A 275 19.94 9.88 -19.43
N ASP A 276 20.69 10.32 -18.42
CA ASP A 276 21.76 11.30 -18.58
C ASP A 276 23.04 10.73 -19.20
N VAL A 277 23.17 9.41 -19.28
CA VAL A 277 24.40 8.73 -19.71
C VAL A 277 24.23 7.94 -21.00
N TYR A 278 23.01 7.78 -21.50
CA TYR A 278 22.74 7.11 -22.77
C TYR A 278 23.48 7.77 -23.95
N GLY A 279 24.10 6.92 -24.79
CA GLY A 279 24.87 7.35 -25.95
C GLY A 279 26.27 7.90 -25.63
N THR A 280 26.64 7.97 -24.34
CA THR A 280 27.92 8.55 -23.90
C THR A 280 28.90 7.47 -23.43
N GLU A 281 30.19 7.78 -23.50
CA GLU A 281 31.22 7.00 -22.82
C GLU A 281 31.28 7.39 -21.34
N VAL A 282 31.25 6.39 -20.47
CA VAL A 282 31.29 6.53 -19.02
C VAL A 282 32.43 5.72 -18.39
N GLN A 283 32.89 6.19 -17.25
CA GLN A 283 33.83 5.48 -16.39
C GLN A 283 33.06 4.61 -15.41
N LEU A 284 33.22 3.29 -15.53
CA LEU A 284 32.47 2.32 -14.75
C LEU A 284 33.23 1.94 -13.47
N PHE A 285 32.54 2.07 -12.34
CA PHE A 285 32.97 1.57 -11.04
C PHE A 285 31.99 0.51 -10.54
N LEU A 286 32.53 -0.58 -10.01
CA LEU A 286 31.77 -1.71 -9.49
C LEU A 286 32.01 -1.86 -8.01
N ARG A 287 30.94 -1.98 -7.21
CA ARG A 287 31.06 -2.39 -5.81
C ARG A 287 31.06 -3.91 -5.72
N LYS A 288 32.02 -4.47 -4.98
CA LYS A 288 32.06 -5.89 -4.63
C LYS A 288 32.49 -6.01 -3.17
N GLY A 289 31.58 -6.52 -2.33
CA GLY A 289 31.74 -6.51 -0.88
C GLY A 289 31.95 -5.10 -0.34
N ASP A 290 33.02 -4.93 0.44
CA ASP A 290 33.39 -3.67 1.07
C ASP A 290 34.35 -2.82 0.23
N CYS A 291 34.55 -3.15 -1.04
CA CYS A 291 35.44 -2.43 -1.95
C CYS A 291 34.70 -1.94 -3.20
N ILE A 292 35.25 -0.87 -3.79
CA ILE A 292 34.89 -0.35 -5.09
C ILE A 292 36.08 -0.58 -6.02
N TYR A 293 35.82 -1.02 -7.24
CA TYR A 293 36.78 -1.34 -8.28
C TYR A 293 36.50 -0.49 -9.51
N TYR A 294 37.54 -0.06 -10.22
CA TYR A 294 37.40 0.60 -11.51
C TYR A 294 37.41 -0.45 -12.62
N ALA A 295 36.33 -0.55 -13.38
CA ALA A 295 36.15 -1.59 -14.39
C ALA A 295 36.56 -1.16 -15.81
N GLY A 296 36.82 0.14 -16.02
CA GLY A 296 37.20 0.68 -17.33
C GLY A 296 36.22 1.73 -17.86
N ALA A 297 36.37 2.05 -19.14
CA ALA A 297 35.53 2.97 -19.90
C ALA A 297 34.54 2.18 -20.77
N TYR A 298 33.28 2.60 -20.78
CA TYR A 298 32.17 1.90 -21.43
C TYR A 298 31.29 2.87 -22.20
N LEU A 299 30.90 2.51 -23.41
CA LEU A 299 29.84 3.20 -24.14
C LEU A 299 28.48 2.65 -23.66
N VAL A 300 27.60 3.55 -23.23
CA VAL A 300 26.24 3.20 -22.79
C VAL A 300 25.30 3.27 -23.98
N ARG A 301 24.70 2.16 -24.39
CA ARG A 301 23.69 2.17 -25.47
C ARG A 301 22.29 2.41 -24.91
N ASP A 302 21.55 3.27 -25.59
CA ASP A 302 20.13 3.48 -25.36
C ASP A 302 19.32 2.34 -25.99
N ILE A 303 18.90 1.40 -25.14
CA ILE A 303 18.05 0.28 -25.56
C ILE A 303 16.57 0.60 -25.43
N ARG A 304 16.19 1.73 -24.83
CA ARG A 304 14.77 2.04 -24.58
C ARG A 304 14.01 2.26 -25.88
N LYS A 305 14.69 2.62 -26.96
CA LYS A 305 14.09 2.72 -28.31
C LYS A 305 13.74 1.34 -28.87
N GLU A 306 14.55 0.33 -28.59
CA GLU A 306 14.36 -1.04 -29.09
C GLU A 306 13.45 -1.86 -28.16
N ASN A 307 13.51 -1.57 -26.86
CA ASN A 307 12.69 -2.20 -25.84
C ASN A 307 12.10 -1.17 -24.86
N PRO A 308 11.09 -0.39 -25.30
CA PRO A 308 10.47 0.66 -24.49
C PRO A 308 9.73 0.12 -23.26
N GLN A 309 9.41 -1.18 -23.28
CA GLN A 309 8.66 -1.88 -22.23
C GLN A 309 9.55 -2.44 -21.12
N GLY A 310 10.87 -2.43 -21.33
CA GLY A 310 11.83 -2.97 -20.37
C GLY A 310 11.80 -4.48 -20.30
N SER A 311 12.35 -5.01 -19.22
CA SER A 311 12.63 -6.42 -19.02
C SER A 311 12.00 -6.95 -17.76
N VAL A 312 11.77 -8.26 -17.71
CA VAL A 312 11.51 -8.94 -16.44
C VAL A 312 12.84 -9.12 -15.72
N LEU A 313 12.80 -8.99 -14.40
CA LEU A 313 13.94 -9.28 -13.54
C LEU A 313 14.51 -10.67 -13.76
N ALA A 314 15.84 -10.75 -13.82
CA ALA A 314 16.54 -12.04 -13.90
C ALA A 314 16.56 -12.78 -12.56
N HIS A 315 16.66 -12.05 -11.44
CA HIS A 315 16.90 -12.63 -10.11
C HIS A 315 16.12 -11.93 -8.99
N ALA A 316 15.66 -12.70 -7.99
CA ALA A 316 14.92 -12.17 -6.84
C ALA A 316 15.75 -11.22 -5.96
N GLN A 317 17.06 -11.46 -5.80
CA GLN A 317 17.94 -10.57 -5.03
C GLN A 317 17.98 -9.15 -5.61
N SER A 318 17.91 -9.03 -6.94
CA SER A 318 17.84 -7.75 -7.65
C SER A 318 16.54 -7.00 -7.34
N ALA A 319 15.43 -7.70 -7.04
CA ALA A 319 14.14 -7.07 -6.71
C ALA A 319 14.21 -6.21 -5.44
N LYS A 320 14.88 -6.71 -4.40
CA LYS A 320 15.08 -5.98 -3.14
C LYS A 320 15.87 -4.70 -3.34
N VAL A 321 16.92 -4.76 -4.16
CA VAL A 321 17.73 -3.59 -4.49
C VAL A 321 16.92 -2.58 -5.29
N LEU A 322 16.28 -3.02 -6.38
CA LEU A 322 15.50 -2.14 -7.25
C LEU A 322 14.36 -1.48 -6.50
N THR A 323 13.76 -2.17 -5.55
CA THR A 323 12.75 -1.60 -4.65
C THR A 323 13.25 -0.36 -3.91
N GLN A 324 14.50 -0.37 -3.42
CA GLN A 324 15.09 0.78 -2.73
C GLN A 324 15.31 1.97 -3.66
N LEU A 325 15.58 1.72 -4.93
CA LEU A 325 15.75 2.74 -5.98
C LEU A 325 14.40 3.26 -6.50
N THR A 326 13.37 2.41 -6.45
CA THR A 326 12.02 2.67 -6.95
C THR A 326 11.21 3.55 -6.01
N VAL A 327 11.35 3.39 -4.69
CA VAL A 327 10.55 4.14 -3.71
C VAL A 327 11.32 5.37 -3.26
N VAL A 328 11.00 6.52 -3.85
CA VAL A 328 11.54 7.82 -3.41
C VAL A 328 10.51 8.50 -2.53
N ASN A 329 10.71 8.36 -1.23
CA ASN A 329 9.92 9.13 -0.28
C ASN A 329 10.43 10.58 -0.28
N PRO A 330 9.55 11.58 -0.49
CA PRO A 330 9.92 12.95 -0.16
C PRO A 330 10.36 12.97 1.31
N ARG A 331 11.34 13.81 1.65
CA ARG A 331 11.96 13.89 2.98
C ARG A 331 10.93 14.09 4.09
N SER A 332 10.30 13.00 4.55
CA SER A 332 9.56 12.98 5.79
C SER A 332 10.57 13.10 6.92
N PRO A 333 10.32 13.92 7.95
CA PRO A 333 11.18 13.97 9.11
C PRO A 333 11.37 12.55 9.68
N PRO A 334 12.60 12.16 10.04
CA PRO A 334 12.91 10.85 10.57
C PRO A 334 12.46 10.79 12.03
N SER A 335 11.18 10.51 12.31
CA SER A 335 10.74 10.30 13.69
C SER A 335 9.41 9.55 13.86
N ASP A 336 8.55 9.46 12.85
CA ASP A 336 7.22 8.90 13.07
C ASP A 336 7.19 7.41 12.69
N GLU A 337 6.98 6.54 13.69
CA GLU A 337 6.86 5.08 13.50
C GLU A 337 5.85 4.69 12.40
N ALA A 338 4.80 5.49 12.24
CA ALA A 338 3.80 5.33 11.19
C ALA A 338 4.40 5.49 9.78
N THR A 339 5.34 6.43 9.60
CA THR A 339 6.05 6.67 8.33
C THR A 339 6.98 5.51 8.00
N ASP A 340 7.65 4.94 9.01
CA ASP A 340 8.51 3.77 8.84
C ASP A 340 7.74 2.48 8.58
N ALA A 341 6.58 2.30 9.22
CA ALA A 341 5.67 1.20 8.92
C ALA A 341 5.16 1.29 7.47
N HIS A 342 4.74 2.48 7.04
CA HIS A 342 4.29 2.72 5.67
C HIS A 342 5.39 2.44 4.64
N ARG A 343 6.61 2.93 4.88
CA ARG A 343 7.77 2.66 4.01
C ARG A 343 8.08 1.17 3.90
N ARG A 344 8.05 0.43 5.02
CA ARG A 344 8.27 -1.02 5.01
C ARG A 344 7.19 -1.75 4.23
N ALA A 345 5.92 -1.38 4.41
CA ALA A 345 4.81 -1.96 3.67
C ALA A 345 4.93 -1.69 2.16
N LEU A 346 5.25 -0.45 1.77
CA LEU A 346 5.43 -0.07 0.37
C LEU A 346 6.62 -0.77 -0.29
N ASN A 347 7.74 -0.88 0.42
CA ASN A 347 8.90 -1.63 -0.06
C ASN A 347 8.55 -3.12 -0.24
N SER A 348 7.91 -3.74 0.74
CA SER A 348 7.50 -5.15 0.64
C SER A 348 6.55 -5.38 -0.53
N MET A 349 5.60 -4.47 -0.75
CA MET A 349 4.69 -4.55 -1.89
C MET A 349 5.43 -4.39 -3.22
N THR A 350 6.31 -3.40 -3.33
CA THR A 350 7.09 -3.11 -4.54
C THR A 350 8.02 -4.27 -4.90
N GLU A 351 8.69 -4.87 -3.92
CA GLU A 351 9.54 -6.06 -4.11
C GLU A 351 8.73 -7.23 -4.66
N ARG A 352 7.48 -7.41 -4.18
CA ARG A 352 6.56 -8.42 -4.69
C ARG A 352 6.17 -8.16 -6.14
N LEU A 353 5.84 -6.91 -6.50
CA LEU A 353 5.50 -6.54 -7.87
C LEU A 353 6.65 -6.82 -8.84
N TYR A 354 7.90 -6.61 -8.41
CA TYR A 354 9.09 -6.96 -9.19
C TYR A 354 9.26 -8.47 -9.34
N THR A 355 9.08 -9.22 -8.26
CA THR A 355 9.22 -10.68 -8.24
C THR A 355 8.15 -11.38 -9.08
N GLU A 356 6.91 -10.85 -9.07
CA GLU A 356 5.80 -11.29 -9.91
C GLU A 356 5.94 -10.83 -11.38
N GLY A 357 6.98 -10.06 -11.70
CA GLY A 357 7.23 -9.54 -13.05
C GLY A 357 6.20 -8.50 -13.51
N LEU A 358 5.46 -7.89 -12.57
CA LEU A 358 4.51 -6.81 -12.85
C LEU A 358 5.23 -5.48 -13.09
N LEU A 359 6.22 -5.17 -12.24
CA LEU A 359 7.14 -4.08 -12.49
C LEU A 359 8.28 -4.54 -13.38
N LYS A 360 8.53 -3.76 -14.42
CA LYS A 360 9.61 -3.99 -15.39
C LYS A 360 10.84 -3.18 -15.01
N VAL A 361 11.99 -3.67 -15.46
CA VAL A 361 13.28 -3.00 -15.30
C VAL A 361 13.74 -2.45 -16.63
N GLU A 362 14.34 -1.28 -16.61
CA GLU A 362 15.13 -0.85 -17.75
C GLU A 362 16.48 -1.56 -17.77
N CYS A 363 17.09 -1.62 -18.96
CA CYS A 363 18.41 -2.18 -19.16
C CYS A 363 19.26 -1.16 -19.92
N ALA A 364 20.51 -0.99 -19.50
CA ALA A 364 21.54 -0.28 -20.23
C ALA A 364 22.63 -1.27 -20.66
N VAL A 365 22.96 -1.28 -21.95
CA VAL A 365 24.07 -2.09 -22.49
C VAL A 365 25.34 -1.28 -22.34
N LEU A 366 26.27 -1.80 -21.55
CA LEU A 366 27.59 -1.24 -21.33
C LEU A 366 28.58 -1.96 -22.23
N GLN A 367 29.05 -1.32 -23.30
CA GLN A 367 30.04 -1.87 -24.22
C GLN A 367 31.42 -1.33 -23.89
N CYS A 368 32.34 -2.21 -23.50
CA CYS A 368 33.71 -1.85 -23.12
C CYS A 368 34.43 -1.16 -24.28
N VAL A 369 34.95 0.03 -24.00
CA VAL A 369 35.82 0.80 -24.88
C VAL A 369 37.27 0.51 -24.57
N GLY A 370 37.63 0.41 -23.28
CA GLY A 370 38.98 0.10 -22.85
C GLY A 370 39.19 0.38 -21.35
N PHE A 371 40.46 0.41 -20.93
CA PHE A 371 40.83 0.66 -19.53
C PHE A 371 41.66 1.93 -19.41
N ASN A 372 41.18 2.91 -18.64
CA ASN A 372 41.92 4.16 -18.43
C ASN A 372 42.88 4.03 -17.23
N HIS A 373 44.13 3.67 -17.53
CA HIS A 373 45.19 3.55 -16.52
C HIS A 373 45.41 4.85 -15.73
N LYS A 374 45.30 6.02 -16.36
CA LYS A 374 45.47 7.31 -15.68
C LYS A 374 44.43 7.51 -14.58
N ILE A 375 43.16 7.21 -14.86
CA ILE A 375 42.10 7.28 -13.84
C ILE A 375 42.34 6.25 -12.75
N HIS A 376 42.56 4.99 -13.14
CA HIS A 376 42.81 3.91 -12.20
C HIS A 376 43.93 4.29 -11.21
N ASP A 377 45.11 4.64 -11.71
CA ASP A 377 46.28 4.93 -10.91
C ASP A 377 46.06 6.14 -10.00
N THR A 378 45.35 7.16 -10.50
CA THR A 378 44.98 8.35 -9.72
C THR A 378 44.09 8.02 -8.52
N VAL A 379 43.10 7.14 -8.70
CA VAL A 379 42.19 6.77 -7.61
C VAL A 379 42.87 5.80 -6.65
N VAL A 380 43.64 4.83 -7.16
CA VAL A 380 44.43 3.89 -6.34
C VAL A 380 45.45 4.63 -5.48
N GLN A 381 46.16 5.63 -6.01
CA GLN A 381 47.10 6.45 -5.23
C GLN A 381 46.42 7.16 -4.06
N LYS A 382 45.20 7.68 -4.26
CA LYS A 382 44.41 8.29 -3.18
C LYS A 382 43.99 7.26 -2.13
N TYR A 383 43.50 6.11 -2.59
CA TYR A 383 43.05 5.05 -1.70
C TYR A 383 44.21 4.50 -0.87
N ASN A 384 45.35 4.24 -1.50
CA ASN A 384 46.56 3.82 -0.82
C ASN A 384 47.02 4.91 0.16
N SER A 385 47.13 6.18 -0.25
CA SER A 385 47.54 7.25 0.69
C SER A 385 46.59 7.43 1.89
N ALA A 386 45.29 7.22 1.72
CA ALA A 386 44.30 7.28 2.79
C ALA A 386 44.32 6.03 3.71
N SER A 387 44.44 4.84 3.12
CA SER A 387 44.50 3.56 3.83
C SER A 387 45.82 3.36 4.57
N TYR A 388 46.94 3.79 3.97
CA TYR A 388 48.24 3.86 4.64
C TYR A 388 48.19 4.81 5.84
N ARG A 389 47.57 5.99 5.73
CA ARG A 389 47.40 6.88 6.90
C ARG A 389 46.60 6.23 8.02
N ARG A 390 45.47 5.56 7.74
CA ARG A 390 44.67 4.89 8.77
C ARG A 390 45.36 3.68 9.40
N LEU A 391 46.15 2.94 8.63
CA LEU A 391 47.02 1.88 9.17
C LEU A 391 48.12 2.47 10.06
N PHE A 392 48.75 3.57 9.66
CA PHE A 392 49.75 4.28 10.48
C PHE A 392 49.14 4.92 11.74
N ASP A 393 47.94 5.50 11.65
CA ASP A 393 47.24 6.11 12.78
C ASP A 393 46.73 5.04 13.78
N ARG A 394 46.28 3.87 13.30
CA ARG A 394 45.94 2.73 14.16
C ARG A 394 47.16 2.04 14.77
N MET A 395 48.30 2.10 14.09
CA MET A 395 49.59 1.65 14.63
C MET A 395 50.24 2.66 15.58
N GLY A 396 49.54 3.75 15.91
CA GLY A 396 49.76 4.60 17.08
C GLY A 396 51.23 4.89 17.34
N ASN A 397 51.77 5.92 16.70
CA ASN A 397 53.10 6.50 16.94
C ASN A 397 53.85 5.94 18.16
N PRO A 398 54.75 4.95 17.98
CA PRO A 398 55.90 4.81 18.84
C PRO A 398 57.07 5.33 18.01
N GLY A 399 57.67 6.43 18.43
CA GLY A 399 58.90 6.91 17.80
C GLY A 399 60.01 5.86 17.91
N SER A 400 60.14 4.96 16.94
CA SER A 400 61.38 4.27 16.59
C SER A 400 61.22 3.34 15.38
N ARG A 401 62.02 3.62 14.34
CA ARG A 401 62.65 2.68 13.39
C ARG A 401 61.69 1.79 12.58
N SER A 402 61.52 1.96 11.26
CA SER A 402 62.52 1.89 10.19
C SER A 402 61.78 2.14 8.86
N PRO A 403 62.44 2.58 7.76
CA PRO A 403 61.75 2.96 6.53
C PRO A 403 61.03 1.75 5.88
N PRO A 404 59.86 1.97 5.25
CA PRO A 404 59.08 0.88 4.68
C PRO A 404 59.83 0.20 3.52
N PRO A 405 59.63 -1.11 3.33
CA PRO A 405 60.27 -1.84 2.24
C PRO A 405 59.77 -1.31 0.89
N LYS A 406 60.72 -1.02 -0.01
CA LYS A 406 60.44 -0.56 -1.37
C LYS A 406 59.51 -1.56 -2.07
N MET A 407 58.31 -1.13 -2.46
CA MET A 407 57.47 -1.90 -3.37
C MET A 407 58.24 -2.17 -4.65
N ARG A 408 58.47 -3.46 -4.95
CA ARG A 408 58.95 -3.89 -6.27
C ARG A 408 57.87 -3.55 -7.29
N ARG A 409 58.22 -2.70 -8.26
CA ARG A 409 57.44 -2.54 -9.49
C ARG A 409 57.43 -3.89 -10.21
N LEU A 410 56.25 -4.48 -10.36
CA LEU A 410 56.03 -5.54 -11.32
C LEU A 410 55.73 -4.84 -12.65
N TYR A 411 56.61 -5.09 -13.63
CA TYR A 411 56.46 -4.67 -15.03
C TYR A 411 55.64 -5.70 -15.78
#